data_AF-A0A485MMZ4-F1
#
_entry.id   AF-A0A485MMZ4-F1
#
_cell.length_a   1.000
_cell.length_b   1.000
_cell.length_c   1.000
_cell.angle_alpha   90.00
_cell.angle_beta   90.00
_cell.angle_gamma   90.00
#
_symmetry.space_group_name_H-M   'P 1'
#
loop_
_entity.id
_entity.type
_entity.pdbx_description
1 polymer ?
#
loop_
_entity_poly.entity_id
_entity_poly.type
_entity_poly.pdbx_seq_one_letter_code
_entity_poly.pdbx_strand_id
1 'polypeptide(L)'
;MRLTRCQAVLAAAITLNLLVLFYVSWLQHQPRNSRARGPRRGAAAGPRVTVLVREFEAFDNAVPELVDSFLQQDAAQPVVVAADTLPYPPLALPRVPNVRLALLQPALDRPAAAPRPETYVATEFVALVPDGARAEVPGQLRRRLAPRDLCSHRIRGPGARRG
;
A
#
# COMPACT_ATOMS: atom_id res chain seq x y z
N MET A 1 36.30 18.77 36.11
CA MET A 1 36.82 18.05 34.93
C MET A 1 37.04 19.06 33.82
N ARG A 2 38.31 19.29 33.42
CA ARG A 2 38.66 20.32 32.42
C ARG A 2 38.30 19.79 31.03
N LEU A 3 37.23 20.31 30.43
CA LEU A 3 36.92 20.07 29.02
C LEU A 3 38.12 20.55 28.18
N THR A 4 38.85 19.60 27.62
CA THR A 4 39.95 19.89 26.70
C THR A 4 39.35 20.37 25.38
N ARG A 5 40.00 21.33 24.70
CA ARG A 5 39.52 21.92 23.44
C ARG A 5 39.15 20.86 22.38
N CYS A 6 39.83 19.72 22.41
CA CYS A 6 39.53 18.57 21.57
C CYS A 6 38.12 18.00 21.82
N GLN A 7 37.71 17.87 23.08
CA GLN A 7 36.35 17.42 23.43
C GLN A 7 35.29 18.41 22.95
N ALA A 8 35.58 19.71 23.00
CA ALA A 8 34.67 20.73 22.47
C ALA A 8 34.52 20.63 20.94
N VAL A 9 35.61 20.42 20.20
CA VAL A 9 35.58 20.23 18.74
C VAL A 9 34.82 18.95 18.37
N LEU A 10 35.07 17.85 19.09
CA LEU A 10 34.39 16.58 18.84
C LEU A 10 32.90 16.68 19.16
N ALA A 11 32.53 17.33 20.26
CA ALA A 11 31.14 17.57 20.61
C ALA A 11 30.43 18.43 19.55
N ALA A 12 31.09 19.49 19.04
CA ALA A 12 30.57 20.33 17.98
C ALA A 12 30.38 19.56 16.66
N ALA A 13 31.31 18.67 16.30
CA ALA A 13 31.19 17.85 15.11
C ALA A 13 30.01 16.86 15.23
N ILE A 14 29.81 16.24 16.39
CA ILE A 14 28.69 15.34 16.64
C ILE A 14 27.36 16.09 16.60
N THR A 15 27.26 17.24 17.27
CA THR A 15 26.01 18.03 17.27
C THR A 15 25.67 18.53 15.87
N LEU A 16 26.65 18.96 15.08
CA LEU A 16 26.43 19.33 13.68
C LEU A 16 25.93 18.15 12.84
N ASN A 17 26.53 16.97 13.00
CA ASN A 17 26.13 15.77 12.28
C ASN A 17 24.70 15.33 12.66
N LEU A 18 24.37 15.35 13.95
CA LEU A 18 23.01 15.11 14.44
C LEU A 18 22.01 16.15 13.93
N LEU A 19 22.41 17.41 13.80
CA LEU A 19 21.56 18.47 13.26
C LEU A 19 21.29 18.29 11.76
N VAL A 20 22.29 17.90 10.98
CA VAL A 20 22.11 17.54 9.56
C VAL A 20 21.20 16.32 9.42
N LEU A 21 21.43 15.27 10.22
CA LEU A 21 20.60 14.08 10.22
C LEU A 21 19.16 14.39 10.65
N PHE A 22 18.99 15.23 11.67
CA PHE A 22 17.67 15.69 12.11
C PHE A 22 16.98 16.51 11.03
N TYR A 23 17.70 17.39 10.32
CA TYR A 23 17.13 18.19 9.26
C TYR A 23 16.69 17.33 8.06
N VAL A 24 17.52 16.38 7.62
CA VAL A 24 17.18 15.44 6.55
C VAL A 24 16.03 14.52 6.99
N SER A 25 16.08 13.99 8.21
CA SER A 25 15.01 13.18 8.79
C SER A 25 13.72 13.99 8.88
N TRP A 26 13.77 15.26 9.26
CA TRP A 26 12.62 16.16 9.30
C TRP A 26 12.08 16.49 7.91
N LEU A 27 12.95 16.66 6.92
CA LEU A 27 12.55 16.88 5.53
C LEU A 27 11.86 15.64 4.93
N GLN A 28 12.29 14.44 5.32
CA GLN A 28 11.69 13.17 4.93
C GLN A 28 10.44 12.81 5.77
N HIS A 29 10.43 13.17 7.05
CA HIS A 29 9.33 12.99 8.00
C HIS A 29 8.33 14.12 7.97
N GLN A 30 8.50 15.15 7.12
CA GLN A 30 7.40 16.07 6.84
C GLN A 30 6.22 15.17 6.50
N PRO A 31 5.22 15.11 7.40
CA PRO A 31 4.18 14.14 7.24
C PRO A 31 3.53 14.56 5.94
N ARG A 32 3.58 13.67 4.96
CA ARG A 32 2.69 13.72 3.79
C ARG A 32 1.24 13.47 4.25
N ASN A 33 0.88 13.87 5.48
CA ASN A 33 -0.45 14.15 5.92
C ASN A 33 -0.98 15.26 5.03
N SER A 34 -2.09 14.97 4.36
CA SER A 34 -2.93 15.90 3.57
C SER A 34 -2.77 15.87 2.04
N ARG A 35 -2.12 14.84 1.47
CA ARG A 35 -2.57 14.31 0.18
C ARG A 35 -2.73 12.79 0.29
N ALA A 36 -3.51 12.23 1.23
CA ALA A 36 -4.96 12.32 1.23
C ALA A 36 -5.51 13.09 0.02
N ARG A 37 -5.23 12.61 -1.19
CA ARG A 37 -6.05 12.99 -2.34
C ARG A 37 -7.37 12.26 -2.12
N GLY A 38 -8.19 12.85 -1.23
CA GLY A 38 -9.60 12.55 -1.16
C GLY A 38 -10.15 12.54 -2.58
N PRO A 39 -11.13 11.65 -2.83
CA PRO A 39 -11.53 11.29 -4.18
C PRO A 39 -11.91 12.57 -4.91
N ARG A 40 -11.26 12.81 -6.06
CA ARG A 40 -11.77 13.78 -7.01
C ARG A 40 -13.21 13.36 -7.29
N ARG A 41 -14.15 14.12 -6.71
CA ARG A 41 -15.52 14.20 -7.20
C ARG A 41 -15.42 14.47 -8.70
N GLY A 42 -15.84 13.49 -9.48
CA GLY A 42 -15.82 13.52 -10.94
C GLY A 42 -14.58 12.86 -11.55
N ALA A 43 -14.71 11.58 -11.91
CA ALA A 43 -14.58 11.10 -13.29
C ALA A 43 -14.21 9.60 -13.34
N ALA A 44 -14.94 8.89 -14.20
CA ALA A 44 -14.68 7.58 -14.79
C ALA A 44 -14.95 6.33 -13.94
N ALA A 45 -15.58 5.36 -14.62
CA ALA A 45 -15.97 4.03 -14.16
C ALA A 45 -14.77 3.10 -13.88
N GLY A 46 -13.74 3.60 -13.19
CA GLY A 46 -12.53 2.86 -12.90
C GLY A 46 -12.71 1.77 -11.85
N PRO A 47 -11.69 0.90 -11.68
CA PRO A 47 -11.66 -0.11 -10.63
C PRO A 47 -11.65 0.55 -9.24
N ARG A 48 -12.63 0.21 -8.39
CA ARG A 48 -12.72 0.72 -7.00
C ARG A 48 -12.04 -0.20 -5.98
N VAL A 49 -11.48 -1.31 -6.45
CA VAL A 49 -10.87 -2.38 -5.65
C VAL A 49 -9.45 -2.59 -6.12
N THR A 50 -8.50 -2.68 -5.19
CA THR A 50 -7.16 -3.19 -5.43
C THR A 50 -7.13 -4.64 -4.95
N VAL A 51 -6.71 -5.57 -5.81
CA VAL A 51 -6.47 -6.96 -5.42
C VAL A 51 -5.12 -7.02 -4.72
N LEU A 52 -5.09 -7.56 -3.51
CA LEU A 52 -3.86 -7.73 -2.74
C LEU A 52 -3.64 -9.21 -2.45
N VAL A 53 -2.53 -9.74 -2.95
CA VAL A 53 -2.10 -11.12 -2.72
C VAL A 53 -0.96 -11.10 -1.72
N ARG A 54 -1.18 -11.71 -0.54
CA ARG A 54 -0.18 -11.77 0.54
C ARG A 54 0.20 -13.20 0.92
N GLU A 55 -0.76 -14.10 0.85
CA GLU A 55 -0.60 -15.50 1.26
C GLU A 55 -0.27 -16.34 0.03
N PHE A 56 1.02 -16.54 -0.23
CA PHE A 56 1.55 -17.42 -1.28
C PHE A 56 2.93 -17.93 -0.88
N GLU A 57 3.32 -19.10 -1.39
CA GLU A 57 4.64 -19.67 -1.20
C GLU A 57 5.57 -19.31 -2.36
N ALA A 58 6.81 -18.92 -2.09
CA ALA A 58 7.70 -18.48 -3.17
C ALA A 58 8.06 -19.62 -4.16
N PHE A 59 8.14 -20.86 -3.66
CA PHE A 59 8.60 -22.03 -4.43
C PHE A 59 7.48 -22.72 -5.21
N ASP A 60 6.23 -22.63 -4.76
CA ASP A 60 5.07 -23.25 -5.38
C ASP A 60 3.87 -22.31 -5.22
N ASN A 61 3.53 -21.60 -6.29
CA ASN A 61 2.43 -20.66 -6.29
C ASN A 61 1.74 -20.57 -7.66
N ALA A 62 0.47 -20.16 -7.62
CA ALA A 62 -0.35 -19.86 -8.80
C ALA A 62 -0.60 -18.35 -8.96
N VAL A 63 0.34 -17.52 -8.45
CA VAL A 63 0.22 -16.05 -8.48
C VAL A 63 0.19 -15.52 -9.91
N PRO A 64 1.04 -15.95 -10.85
CA PRO A 64 0.97 -15.48 -12.24
C PRO A 64 -0.40 -15.75 -12.88
N GLU A 65 -0.95 -16.96 -12.72
CA GLU A 65 -2.25 -17.34 -13.26
C GLU A 65 -3.39 -16.53 -12.61
N LEU A 66 -3.27 -16.27 -11.30
CA LEU A 66 -4.21 -15.41 -10.58
C LEU A 66 -4.19 -14.01 -11.16
N VAL A 67 -3.02 -13.36 -11.27
CA VAL A 67 -2.90 -12.01 -11.81
C VAL A 67 -3.46 -11.92 -13.22
N ASP A 68 -3.10 -12.88 -14.08
CA ASP A 68 -3.61 -12.95 -15.45
C ASP A 68 -5.13 -13.12 -15.48
N SER A 69 -5.71 -13.92 -14.59
CA SER A 69 -7.18 -14.06 -14.51
C SER A 69 -7.87 -12.74 -14.21
N PHE A 70 -7.34 -11.91 -13.30
CA PHE A 70 -7.93 -10.60 -13.00
C PHE A 70 -7.73 -9.60 -14.15
N LEU A 71 -6.59 -9.62 -14.82
CA LEU A 71 -6.31 -8.75 -15.96
C LEU A 71 -7.11 -9.10 -17.21
N GLN A 72 -7.44 -10.39 -17.41
CA GLN A 72 -8.33 -10.83 -18.48
C GLN A 72 -9.76 -10.30 -18.30
N GLN A 73 -10.21 -10.14 -17.05
CA GLN A 73 -11.53 -9.58 -16.74
C GLN A 73 -11.55 -8.05 -16.87
N ASP A 74 -10.49 -7.38 -16.40
CA ASP A 74 -10.31 -5.94 -16.51
C ASP A 74 -8.81 -5.61 -16.59
N ALA A 75 -8.36 -5.21 -17.77
CA ALA A 75 -6.96 -4.90 -18.04
C ALA A 75 -6.42 -3.74 -17.18
N ALA A 76 -7.31 -2.89 -16.64
CA ALA A 76 -6.94 -1.78 -15.77
C ALA A 76 -6.99 -2.14 -14.27
N GLN A 77 -7.37 -3.36 -13.91
CA GLN A 77 -7.50 -3.82 -12.53
C GLN A 77 -6.17 -3.66 -11.77
N PRO A 78 -6.14 -2.89 -10.66
CA PRO A 78 -4.96 -2.79 -9.81
C PRO A 78 -4.74 -4.10 -9.06
N VAL A 79 -3.52 -4.62 -9.14
CA VAL A 79 -3.07 -5.84 -8.46
C VAL A 79 -1.75 -5.56 -7.75
N VAL A 80 -1.70 -5.86 -6.46
CA VAL A 80 -0.51 -5.73 -5.62
C VAL A 80 -0.17 -7.11 -5.06
N VAL A 81 1.00 -7.61 -5.43
CA VAL A 81 1.58 -8.80 -4.79
C VAL A 81 2.48 -8.31 -3.67
N ALA A 82 2.20 -8.71 -2.45
CA ALA A 82 2.92 -8.27 -1.26
C ALA A 82 3.80 -9.40 -0.74
N ALA A 83 5.09 -9.15 -0.62
CA ALA A 83 6.06 -10.11 -0.12
C ALA A 83 7.04 -9.42 0.83
N ASP A 84 7.61 -10.16 1.78
CA ASP A 84 8.63 -9.59 2.66
C ASP A 84 9.96 -9.41 1.91
N THR A 85 10.36 -10.43 1.15
CA THR A 85 11.55 -10.42 0.29
C THR A 85 11.16 -10.64 -1.17
N LEU A 86 12.11 -10.43 -2.10
CA LEU A 86 11.91 -10.72 -3.50
C LEU A 86 11.71 -12.25 -3.68
N PRO A 87 10.54 -12.72 -4.13
CA PRO A 87 10.29 -14.15 -4.26
C PRO A 87 11.22 -14.80 -5.29
N TYR A 88 11.70 -16.01 -4.96
CA TYR A 88 12.49 -16.83 -5.87
C TYR A 88 11.89 -18.25 -5.95
N PRO A 89 11.65 -18.81 -7.16
CA PRO A 89 11.97 -18.24 -8.48
C PRO A 89 11.19 -16.95 -8.79
N PRO A 90 11.72 -16.07 -9.67
CA PRO A 90 11.08 -14.79 -9.94
C PRO A 90 9.66 -14.98 -10.49
N LEU A 91 8.69 -14.32 -9.86
CA LEU A 91 7.30 -14.33 -10.34
C LEU A 91 7.22 -13.73 -11.74
N ALA A 92 6.61 -14.45 -12.68
CA ALA A 92 6.41 -14.02 -14.07
C ALA A 92 5.25 -12.99 -14.19
N LEU A 93 5.34 -11.90 -13.44
CA LEU A 93 4.28 -10.87 -13.41
C LEU A 93 4.30 -10.00 -14.67
N PRO A 94 3.13 -9.64 -15.23
CA PRO A 94 3.03 -8.69 -16.33
C PRO A 94 3.65 -7.33 -15.98
N ARG A 95 4.49 -6.79 -16.86
CA ARG A 95 5.17 -5.50 -16.68
C ARG A 95 4.26 -4.32 -17.04
N VAL A 96 3.13 -4.22 -16.36
CA VAL A 96 2.12 -3.17 -16.55
C VAL A 96 2.01 -2.30 -15.29
N PRO A 97 1.68 -1.00 -15.40
CA PRO A 97 1.76 -0.06 -14.28
C PRO A 97 0.77 -0.33 -13.13
N ASN A 98 -0.28 -1.09 -13.41
CA ASN A 98 -1.33 -1.52 -12.47
C ASN A 98 -0.98 -2.80 -11.71
N VAL A 99 0.08 -3.53 -12.09
CA VAL A 99 0.59 -4.69 -11.36
C VAL A 99 1.88 -4.30 -10.65
N ARG A 100 1.93 -4.46 -9.33
CA ARG A 100 3.10 -4.06 -8.53
C ARG A 100 3.47 -5.14 -7.53
N LEU A 101 4.77 -5.35 -7.38
CA LEU A 101 5.34 -6.12 -6.27
C LEU A 101 5.71 -5.15 -5.14
N ALA A 102 5.07 -5.29 -3.98
CA ALA A 102 5.34 -4.53 -2.78
C ALA A 102 6.25 -5.34 -1.85
N LEU A 103 7.48 -4.88 -1.65
CA LEU A 103 8.43 -5.46 -0.70
C LEU A 103 8.26 -4.79 0.66
N LEU A 104 7.85 -5.57 1.65
CA LEU A 104 7.44 -5.05 2.96
C LEU A 104 8.56 -5.06 3.99
N GLN A 105 9.70 -5.69 3.69
CA GLN A 105 10.88 -5.59 4.52
C GLN A 105 11.63 -4.26 4.26
N PRO A 106 12.02 -3.53 5.32
CA PRO A 106 12.85 -2.34 5.18
C PRO A 106 14.19 -2.67 4.52
N ALA A 107 14.68 -1.77 3.66
CA ALA A 107 15.99 -1.89 3.02
C ALA A 107 16.68 -0.53 3.00
N LEU A 108 18.01 -0.53 3.14
CA LEU A 108 18.83 0.69 3.25
C LEU A 108 18.78 1.56 1.98
N ASP A 109 18.55 0.93 0.83
CA ASP A 109 18.45 1.54 -0.49
C ASP A 109 17.05 2.07 -0.81
N ARG A 110 16.07 1.89 0.08
CA ARG A 110 14.66 2.25 -0.15
C ARG A 110 14.16 3.30 0.85
N PRO A 111 13.22 4.17 0.43
CA PRO A 111 12.61 5.13 1.33
C PRO A 111 11.73 4.43 2.38
N ALA A 112 11.53 5.09 3.54
CA ALA A 112 10.73 4.56 4.65
C ALA A 112 9.24 4.28 4.30
N ALA A 113 8.74 4.82 3.20
CA ALA A 113 7.39 4.55 2.70
C ALA A 113 7.31 3.29 1.82
N ALA A 114 8.43 2.75 1.33
CA ALA A 114 8.47 1.56 0.49
C ALA A 114 7.95 0.28 1.17
N PRO A 115 8.25 0.00 2.46
CA PRO A 115 7.72 -1.18 3.14
C PRO A 115 6.26 -1.04 3.58
N ARG A 116 5.65 0.13 3.37
CA ARG A 116 4.27 0.40 3.79
C ARG A 116 3.29 -0.06 2.71
N PRO A 117 2.40 -1.03 2.97
CA PRO A 117 1.48 -1.55 1.96
C PRO A 117 0.50 -0.49 1.44
N GLU A 118 0.12 0.48 2.27
CA GLU A 118 -0.76 1.58 1.88
C GLU A 118 -0.18 2.48 0.78
N THR A 119 1.14 2.49 0.58
CA THR A 119 1.79 3.24 -0.50
C THR A 119 1.41 2.70 -1.88
N TYR A 120 0.99 1.43 -1.98
CA TYR A 120 0.68 0.75 -3.23
C TYR A 120 -0.82 0.69 -3.54
N VAL A 121 -1.68 1.13 -2.61
CA VAL A 121 -3.13 1.08 -2.74
C VAL A 121 -3.67 2.48 -3.01
N ALA A 122 -4.31 2.67 -4.16
CA ALA A 122 -4.92 3.95 -4.56
C ALA A 122 -6.46 3.91 -4.62
N THR A 123 -7.06 2.76 -4.30
CA THR A 123 -8.49 2.53 -4.38
C THR A 123 -9.16 2.59 -3.01
N GLU A 124 -10.48 2.73 -3.00
CA GLU A 124 -11.30 2.78 -1.78
C GLU A 124 -11.34 1.44 -1.04
N PHE A 125 -11.39 0.33 -1.78
CA PHE A 125 -11.47 -1.01 -1.21
C PHE A 125 -10.24 -1.84 -1.57
N VAL A 126 -9.92 -2.80 -0.70
CA VAL A 126 -8.90 -3.83 -0.94
C VAL A 126 -9.56 -5.19 -0.85
N ALA A 127 -9.30 -6.05 -1.84
CA ALA A 127 -9.68 -7.45 -1.79
C ALA A 127 -8.44 -8.28 -1.49
N LEU A 128 -8.38 -8.88 -0.30
CA LEU A 128 -7.39 -9.89 0.03
C LEU A 128 -7.74 -11.18 -0.71
N VAL A 129 -6.83 -11.66 -1.54
CA VAL A 129 -7.04 -12.85 -2.35
C VAL A 129 -5.90 -13.83 -2.05
N PRO A 130 -6.21 -15.05 -1.56
CA PRO A 130 -5.21 -16.07 -1.35
C PRO A 130 -4.69 -16.61 -2.69
N ASP A 131 -3.51 -17.20 -2.68
CA ASP A 131 -3.01 -17.93 -3.83
C ASP A 131 -3.96 -19.06 -4.27
N GLY A 132 -3.94 -19.40 -5.56
CA GLY A 132 -4.82 -20.41 -6.17
C GLY A 132 -6.25 -19.95 -6.46
N ALA A 133 -6.68 -18.79 -5.96
CA ALA A 133 -7.96 -18.21 -6.34
C ALA A 133 -7.91 -17.64 -7.76
N ARG A 134 -9.05 -17.69 -8.48
CA ARG A 134 -9.16 -17.17 -9.85
C ARG A 134 -10.41 -16.32 -10.02
N ALA A 135 -10.29 -15.30 -10.86
CA ALA A 135 -11.41 -14.44 -11.24
C ALA A 135 -12.18 -15.02 -12.43
N GLU A 136 -13.18 -15.85 -12.15
CA GLU A 136 -13.96 -16.52 -13.21
C GLU A 136 -15.11 -15.67 -13.74
N VAL A 137 -15.81 -14.94 -12.87
CA VAL A 137 -17.00 -14.18 -13.28
C VAL A 137 -16.68 -12.67 -13.31
N PRO A 138 -17.01 -11.96 -14.40
CA PRO A 138 -16.84 -10.52 -14.49
C PRO A 138 -17.61 -9.79 -13.37
N GLY A 139 -16.96 -8.79 -12.79
CA GLY A 139 -17.59 -7.90 -11.80
C GLY A 139 -17.94 -8.56 -10.46
N GLN A 140 -17.40 -9.74 -10.11
CA GLN A 140 -17.59 -10.34 -8.78
C GLN A 140 -17.18 -9.41 -7.65
N LEU A 141 -16.03 -8.74 -7.79
CA LEU A 141 -15.53 -7.77 -6.81
C LEU A 141 -16.53 -6.63 -6.57
N ARG A 142 -17.09 -6.06 -7.65
CA ARG A 142 -18.11 -5.01 -7.57
C ARG A 142 -19.40 -5.50 -6.91
N ARG A 143 -19.86 -6.71 -7.26
CA ARG A 143 -21.07 -7.32 -6.66
C ARG A 143 -20.94 -7.58 -5.17
N ARG A 144 -19.76 -7.97 -4.67
CA ARG A 144 -19.53 -8.17 -3.23
C ARG A 144 -19.48 -6.86 -2.44
N LEU A 145 -19.21 -5.74 -3.10
CA LEU A 145 -19.20 -4.42 -2.47
C LEU A 145 -20.58 -3.77 -2.38
N ALA A 146 -21.47 -4.01 -3.36
CA ALA A 146 -22.81 -3.42 -3.39
C ALA A 146 -23.64 -3.59 -2.09
N PRO A 147 -23.60 -4.73 -1.36
CA PRO A 147 -24.33 -4.89 -0.10
C PRO A 147 -23.70 -4.15 1.09
N ARG A 148 -22.38 -3.91 1.06
CA ARG A 148 -21.65 -3.29 2.19
C ARG A 148 -21.98 -1.81 2.32
N ASP A 149 -22.19 -1.12 1.21
CA ASP A 149 -22.68 0.27 1.20
C ASP A 149 -24.09 0.38 1.82
N LEU A 150 -24.91 -0.68 1.72
CA LEU A 150 -26.26 -0.74 2.28
C LEU A 150 -26.28 -0.94 3.80
N CYS A 151 -25.34 -1.71 4.36
CA CYS A 151 -25.26 -1.93 5.81
C CYS A 151 -24.81 -0.68 6.57
N SER A 152 -23.99 0.19 5.97
CA SER A 152 -23.57 1.45 6.61
C SER A 152 -24.72 2.43 6.84
N HIS A 153 -25.77 2.39 6.00
CA HIS A 153 -26.90 3.30 6.12
C HIS A 153 -27.91 2.91 7.21
N ARG A 154 -27.82 1.69 7.76
CA ARG A 154 -28.79 1.15 8.74
C ARG A 154 -28.43 1.46 10.20
N ILE A 155 -27.28 2.06 10.48
CA ILE A 155 -26.86 2.52 11.82
C ILE A 155 -26.99 4.06 11.96
N ARG A 156 -28.05 4.64 11.41
CA ARG A 156 -28.63 5.88 11.94
C ARG A 156 -29.98 5.51 12.53
N GLY A 157 -29.98 5.22 13.83
CA GLY A 157 -31.19 4.94 14.58
C GLY A 157 -32.18 6.11 14.52
N PRO A 158 -33.50 5.85 14.58
CA PRO A 158 -34.51 6.89 14.66
C PRO A 158 -34.49 7.47 16.08
N GLY A 159 -33.90 8.65 16.25
CA GLY A 159 -33.82 9.29 17.57
C GLY A 159 -33.76 10.80 17.46
N ALA A 160 -34.92 11.45 17.36
CA ALA A 160 -35.29 12.69 18.06
C ALA A 160 -36.59 13.28 17.48
N ARG A 161 -37.75 12.75 17.88
CA ARG A 161 -38.91 13.60 18.11
C ARG A 161 -38.79 14.10 19.54
N ARG A 162 -38.36 15.35 19.72
CA ARG A 162 -38.64 16.11 20.95
C ARG A 162 -39.99 16.79 20.73
N GLY A 163 -40.84 16.71 21.76
CA GLY A 163 -42.13 17.37 21.84
C GLY A 163 -42.02 18.87 22.04
#